data_AF-A0A2Z6MDH3-F1
#
_entry.id   AF-A0A2Z6MDH3-F1
#
_cell.length_a   1.000
_cell.length_b   1.000
_cell.length_c   1.000
_cell.angle_alpha   90.00
_cell.angle_beta   90.00
_cell.angle_gamma   90.00
#
_symmetry.space_group_name_H-M   'P 1'
#
loop_
_entity.id
_entity.type
_entity.pdbx_description
1 polymer ?
#
loop_
_entity_poly.entity_id
_entity_poly.type
_entity_poly.pdbx_seq_one_letter_code
_entity_poly.pdbx_strand_id
1 'polypeptide(L)'
;MIALALKSKVHVGIYFDRVFFKQLAGNYITLEDIRDADPIMYHSCKQILEMNADCIDSDALGLTFSTEVEELGHRKVIELCPGGESLVVDSKNREKYVDLLIQNRFVTSISGQVSHFAAGFADIISGSRLEFFRYLELEDLDWMLHGSENAISVEDWKAHTKYNGYKEIDRQITWFWEIVGRMSAKQKKVLLFFWTSVKHLPVEGFRGLDSRLFICKSSESNNHLPTSHTCFYELCFPRYSSKAIMQDRLRIITQEHMSCSFGTL
;
A
#
# COMPACT_ATOMS: atom_id res chain seq x y z
N MET A 1 5.76 12.04 -4.68
CA MET A 1 4.36 11.64 -4.38
C MET A 1 4.27 10.88 -3.06
N ILE A 2 4.99 9.77 -2.90
CA ILE A 2 4.93 8.91 -1.69
C ILE A 2 5.34 9.66 -0.41
N ALA A 3 6.49 10.34 -0.43
CA ALA A 3 6.92 11.16 0.71
C ALA A 3 5.92 12.26 1.09
N LEU A 4 5.23 12.85 0.11
CA LEU A 4 4.18 13.83 0.36
C LEU A 4 2.94 13.18 0.98
N ALA A 5 2.57 11.99 0.51
CA ALA A 5 1.49 11.21 1.10
C ALA A 5 1.75 10.89 2.57
N LEU A 6 2.97 10.45 2.91
CA LEU A 6 3.40 10.23 4.29
C LEU A 6 3.35 11.52 5.12
N LYS A 7 3.90 12.61 4.60
CA LYS A 7 3.93 13.93 5.27
C LYS A 7 2.53 14.48 5.54
N SER A 8 1.61 14.28 4.59
CA SER A 8 0.22 14.73 4.68
C SER A 8 -0.72 13.67 5.26
N LYS A 9 -0.21 12.52 5.74
CA LYS A 9 -0.99 11.40 6.30
C LYS A 9 -2.09 10.89 5.38
N VAL A 10 -1.83 10.89 4.07
CA VAL A 10 -2.73 10.36 3.05
C VAL A 10 -2.34 8.94 2.70
N HIS A 11 -3.27 8.00 2.87
CA HIS A 11 -3.07 6.61 2.45
C HIS A 11 -3.24 6.49 0.93
N VAL A 12 -2.21 5.99 0.27
CA VAL A 12 -2.13 5.82 -1.19
C VAL A 12 -2.37 4.37 -1.64
N GLY A 13 -2.43 3.42 -0.70
CA GLY A 13 -2.77 2.01 -0.99
C GLY A 13 -1.68 1.28 -1.78
N ILE A 14 -0.43 1.57 -1.47
CA ILE A 14 0.75 0.92 -2.05
C ILE A 14 1.53 0.22 -0.95
N TYR A 15 2.21 -0.87 -1.30
CA TYR A 15 3.15 -1.57 -0.44
C TYR A 15 4.53 -1.51 -1.05
N PHE A 16 5.55 -1.47 -0.20
CA PHE A 16 6.93 -1.62 -0.66
C PHE A 16 7.31 -3.09 -0.56
N ASP A 17 7.98 -3.61 -1.57
CA ASP A 17 8.62 -4.91 -1.38
C ASP A 17 9.81 -4.77 -0.42
N ARG A 18 10.13 -5.87 0.26
CA ARG A 18 11.20 -5.94 1.25
C ARG A 18 12.56 -5.52 0.69
N VAL A 19 12.85 -5.86 -0.56
CA VAL A 19 14.13 -5.58 -1.20
C VAL A 19 14.27 -4.07 -1.40
N PHE A 20 13.26 -3.43 -1.98
CA PHE A 20 13.27 -1.99 -2.21
C PHE A 20 13.34 -1.20 -0.90
N PHE A 21 12.59 -1.60 0.13
CA PHE A 21 12.66 -0.99 1.45
C PHE A 21 14.07 -1.05 2.05
N LYS A 22 14.70 -2.22 2.03
CA LYS A 22 16.07 -2.40 2.54
C LYS A 22 17.08 -1.56 1.76
N GLN A 23 16.92 -1.41 0.45
CA GLN A 23 17.79 -0.52 -0.34
C GLN A 23 17.67 0.94 0.08
N LEU A 24 16.45 1.43 0.33
CA LEU A 24 16.23 2.79 0.80
C LEU A 24 16.84 3.04 2.20
N ALA A 25 16.82 2.02 3.05
CA ALA A 25 17.50 1.98 4.35
C ALA A 25 19.04 1.88 4.24
N GLY A 26 19.59 1.60 3.05
CA GLY A 26 21.02 1.37 2.85
C GLY A 26 21.50 0.00 3.34
N ASN A 27 20.58 -0.95 3.49
CA ASN A 27 20.88 -2.30 3.94
C ASN A 27 21.35 -3.19 2.78
N TYR A 28 22.20 -4.16 3.10
CA TYR A 28 22.60 -5.20 2.18
C TYR A 28 21.43 -6.17 1.90
N ILE A 29 21.28 -6.58 0.64
CA ILE A 29 20.23 -7.50 0.21
C ILE A 29 20.77 -8.93 0.22
N THR A 30 20.08 -9.82 0.93
CA THR A 30 20.45 -11.23 1.07
C THR A 30 19.50 -12.14 0.30
N LEU A 31 19.84 -13.42 0.16
CA LEU A 31 18.98 -14.42 -0.49
C LEU A 31 17.58 -14.49 0.14
N GLU A 32 17.47 -14.42 1.47
CA GLU A 32 16.16 -14.50 2.13
C GLU A 32 15.29 -13.27 1.87
N ASP A 33 15.89 -12.13 1.55
CA ASP A 33 15.12 -10.90 1.26
C ASP A 33 14.45 -10.96 -0.12
N ILE A 34 14.98 -11.73 -1.06
CA ILE A 34 14.45 -11.83 -2.43
C ILE A 34 13.38 -12.92 -2.58
N ARG A 35 13.11 -13.70 -1.53
CA ARG A 35 12.21 -14.86 -1.57
C ARG A 35 10.83 -14.52 -2.14
N ASP A 36 10.27 -13.40 -1.71
CA ASP A 36 8.93 -12.98 -2.10
C ASP A 36 8.95 -12.10 -3.36
N ALA A 37 10.09 -11.44 -3.65
CA ALA A 37 10.28 -10.56 -4.80
C ALA A 37 10.52 -11.35 -6.11
N ASP A 38 11.29 -12.44 -6.05
CA ASP A 38 11.50 -13.35 -7.17
C ASP A 38 11.67 -14.79 -6.65
N PRO A 39 10.55 -15.51 -6.45
CA PRO A 39 10.58 -16.88 -5.93
C PRO A 39 11.37 -17.84 -6.83
N ILE A 40 11.38 -17.61 -8.14
CA ILE A 40 12.08 -18.46 -9.10
C ILE A 40 13.58 -18.31 -8.89
N MET A 41 14.08 -17.07 -8.88
CA MET A 41 15.50 -16.80 -8.66
C MET A 41 15.94 -17.25 -7.26
N TYR A 42 15.11 -17.04 -6.23
CA TYR A 42 15.37 -17.55 -4.88
C TYR A 42 15.58 -19.07 -4.88
N HIS A 43 14.68 -19.83 -5.51
CA HIS A 43 14.79 -21.28 -5.59
C HIS A 43 16.02 -21.73 -6.38
N SER A 44 16.33 -21.09 -7.52
CA SER A 44 17.52 -21.40 -8.30
C SER A 44 18.82 -21.13 -7.54
N CYS A 45 18.91 -19.99 -6.84
CA CYS A 45 20.06 -19.66 -5.99
C CYS A 45 20.21 -20.69 -4.86
N LYS A 46 19.11 -21.05 -4.21
CA LYS A 46 19.10 -22.05 -3.14
C LYS A 46 19.57 -23.43 -3.64
N GLN A 47 19.11 -23.84 -4.82
CA GLN A 47 19.58 -25.08 -5.47
C GLN A 47 21.09 -25.07 -5.71
N ILE A 48 21.67 -23.96 -6.18
CA ILE A 48 23.12 -23.83 -6.38
C ILE A 48 23.88 -23.97 -5.05
N LEU A 49 23.39 -23.33 -3.99
CA LEU A 49 23.98 -23.39 -2.65
C LEU A 49 23.90 -24.78 -2.02
N GLU A 50 22.83 -25.52 -2.27
CA GLU A 50 22.57 -26.84 -1.68
C GLU A 50 23.08 -28.01 -2.54
N MET A 51 23.49 -27.75 -3.79
CA MET A 51 23.98 -28.78 -4.71
C MET A 51 25.21 -29.52 -4.16
N ASN A 52 25.32 -30.81 -4.44
CA ASN A 52 26.50 -31.60 -4.05
C ASN A 52 27.78 -31.05 -4.70
N ALA A 53 28.88 -31.04 -3.94
CA ALA A 53 30.18 -30.52 -4.38
C ALA A 53 30.67 -31.21 -5.67
N ASP A 54 30.58 -32.54 -5.74
CA ASP A 54 31.00 -33.29 -6.92
C ASP A 54 30.20 -32.91 -8.19
N CYS A 55 28.92 -32.57 -8.03
CA CYS A 55 28.07 -32.16 -9.15
C CYS A 55 28.44 -30.77 -9.65
N ILE A 56 28.64 -29.80 -8.76
CA ILE A 56 29.00 -28.44 -9.14
C ILE A 56 30.43 -28.35 -9.68
N ASP A 57 31.37 -29.07 -9.07
CA ASP A 57 32.78 -29.08 -9.47
C ASP A 57 33.00 -29.81 -10.82
N SER A 58 32.03 -30.62 -11.25
CA SER A 58 32.05 -31.23 -12.58
C SER A 58 31.67 -30.28 -13.72
N ASP A 59 31.30 -29.04 -13.41
CA ASP A 59 30.85 -28.01 -14.37
C ASP A 59 29.65 -28.47 -15.24
N ALA A 60 28.85 -29.40 -14.73
CA ALA A 60 27.70 -29.95 -15.47
C ALA A 60 26.63 -28.90 -15.81
N LEU A 61 26.59 -27.78 -15.09
CA LEU A 61 25.65 -26.68 -15.33
C LEU A 61 26.24 -25.56 -16.21
N GLY A 62 27.54 -25.56 -16.50
CA GLY A 62 28.20 -24.52 -17.31
C GLY A 62 28.07 -23.11 -16.71
N LEU A 63 28.08 -22.99 -15.38
CA LEU A 63 27.90 -21.71 -14.71
C LEU A 63 29.23 -20.96 -14.63
N THR A 64 29.22 -19.69 -15.04
CA THR A 64 30.33 -18.76 -14.87
C THR A 64 29.89 -17.54 -14.08
N PHE A 65 30.81 -16.69 -13.64
CA PHE A 65 30.49 -15.41 -12.98
C PHE A 65 29.97 -14.36 -13.97
N SER A 66 28.99 -14.73 -14.78
CA SER A 66 28.29 -13.88 -15.73
C SER A 66 26.80 -14.22 -15.76
N THR A 67 25.98 -13.31 -16.27
CA THR A 67 24.53 -13.52 -16.42
C THR A 67 24.03 -12.89 -17.72
N GLU A 68 23.04 -13.53 -18.35
CA GLU A 68 22.36 -12.99 -19.52
C GLU A 68 21.16 -12.13 -19.10
N VAL A 69 21.10 -10.91 -19.61
CA VAL A 69 19.95 -10.02 -19.45
C VAL A 69 19.37 -9.71 -20.81
N GLU A 70 18.06 -9.86 -20.94
CA GLU A 70 17.32 -9.44 -22.12
C GLU A 70 16.70 -8.06 -21.89
N GLU A 71 17.16 -7.06 -22.65
CA GLU A 71 16.64 -5.69 -22.63
C GLU A 71 16.15 -5.33 -24.03
N LEU A 72 14.86 -4.97 -24.15
CA LEU A 72 14.23 -4.54 -25.41
C LEU A 72 14.45 -5.54 -26.58
N GLY A 73 14.49 -6.84 -26.28
CA GLY A 73 14.70 -7.91 -27.26
C GLY A 73 16.18 -8.18 -27.60
N HIS A 74 17.13 -7.47 -26.97
CA HIS A 74 18.56 -7.71 -27.10
C HIS A 74 19.08 -8.47 -25.88
N ARG A 75 19.74 -9.61 -26.12
CA ARG A 75 20.44 -10.36 -25.07
C ARG A 75 21.85 -9.81 -24.90
N LYS A 76 22.21 -9.54 -23.65
CA LYS A 76 23.54 -9.06 -23.27
C LYS A 76 24.06 -9.91 -22.13
N VAL A 77 25.30 -10.38 -22.27
CA VAL A 77 26.04 -11.00 -21.18
C VAL A 77 26.64 -9.90 -20.31
N ILE A 78 26.44 -10.00 -19.00
CA ILE A 78 26.98 -9.11 -17.98
C ILE A 78 27.88 -9.92 -17.07
N GLU A 79 29.16 -9.56 -17.00
CA GLU A 79 30.06 -10.13 -16.01
C GLU A 79 29.70 -9.64 -14.60
N LEU A 80 29.60 -10.56 -13.64
CA LEU A 80 29.32 -10.25 -12.24
C LEU A 80 30.55 -9.74 -11.49
N CYS A 81 31.74 -10.03 -12.01
CA CYS A 81 33.03 -9.51 -11.55
C CYS A 81 34.01 -9.45 -12.72
N PRO A 82 35.13 -8.69 -12.63
CA PRO A 82 36.10 -8.62 -13.72
C PRO A 82 36.62 -9.99 -14.16
N GLY A 83 36.48 -10.33 -15.45
CA GLY A 83 36.87 -11.64 -15.99
C GLY A 83 35.95 -12.78 -15.58
N GLY A 84 34.73 -12.45 -15.15
CA GLY A 84 33.76 -13.40 -14.64
C GLY A 84 33.26 -14.40 -15.69
N GLU A 85 33.27 -14.06 -16.97
CA GLU A 85 32.89 -14.99 -18.05
C GLU A 85 33.82 -16.20 -18.13
N SER A 86 35.09 -16.05 -17.73
CA SER A 86 36.08 -17.14 -17.70
C SER A 86 36.20 -17.84 -16.33
N LEU A 87 35.49 -17.36 -15.32
CA LEU A 87 35.54 -17.89 -13.95
C LEU A 87 34.38 -18.87 -13.75
N VAL A 88 34.68 -20.17 -13.73
CA VAL A 88 33.70 -21.24 -13.50
C VAL A 88 33.24 -21.25 -12.04
N VAL A 89 31.96 -21.49 -11.84
CA VAL A 89 31.36 -21.64 -10.50
C VAL A 89 31.66 -23.04 -9.96
N ASP A 90 32.22 -23.10 -8.76
CA ASP A 90 32.59 -24.33 -8.07
C ASP A 90 32.06 -24.33 -6.62
N SER A 91 32.26 -25.44 -5.92
CA SER A 91 31.81 -25.63 -4.53
C SER A 91 32.40 -24.62 -3.54
N LYS A 92 33.57 -24.05 -3.85
CA LYS A 92 34.28 -23.08 -2.99
C LYS A 92 33.85 -21.64 -3.23
N ASN A 93 33.37 -21.33 -4.44
CA ASN A 93 33.06 -19.97 -4.86
C ASN A 93 31.56 -19.70 -5.08
N ARG A 94 30.71 -20.74 -5.05
CA ARG A 94 29.25 -20.64 -5.28
C ARG A 94 28.51 -19.64 -4.40
N GLU A 95 28.92 -19.47 -3.14
CA GLU A 95 28.31 -18.49 -2.24
C GLU A 95 28.52 -17.06 -2.78
N LYS A 96 29.74 -16.76 -3.21
CA LYS A 96 30.09 -15.48 -3.83
C LYS A 96 29.38 -15.28 -5.16
N TYR A 97 29.25 -16.34 -5.97
CA TYR A 97 28.50 -16.30 -7.22
C TYR A 97 27.04 -15.89 -6.97
N VAL A 98 26.36 -16.57 -6.05
CA VAL A 98 24.96 -16.29 -5.70
C VAL A 98 24.81 -14.87 -5.14
N ASP A 99 25.72 -14.46 -4.25
CA ASP A 99 25.71 -13.12 -3.68
C ASP A 99 25.83 -12.03 -4.76
N LEU A 100 26.79 -12.15 -5.67
CA LEU A 100 26.96 -11.20 -6.78
C LEU A 100 25.79 -11.23 -7.76
N LEU A 101 25.18 -12.39 -8.00
CA LEU A 101 24.01 -12.52 -8.85
C LEU A 101 22.81 -11.76 -8.25
N ILE A 102 22.60 -11.87 -6.95
CA ILE A 102 21.58 -11.11 -6.20
C ILE A 102 21.88 -9.61 -6.25
N GLN A 103 23.12 -9.19 -5.93
CA GLN A 103 23.49 -7.78 -5.97
C GLN A 103 23.30 -7.19 -7.37
N ASN A 104 23.71 -7.90 -8.41
CA ASN A 104 23.55 -7.42 -9.78
C ASN A 104 22.07 -7.25 -10.15
N ARG A 105 21.25 -8.27 -9.90
CA ARG A 105 19.84 -8.29 -10.30
C ARG A 105 18.99 -7.29 -9.53
N PHE A 106 19.18 -7.18 -8.22
CA PHE A 106 18.29 -6.38 -7.38
C PHE A 106 18.86 -5.01 -7.02
N VAL A 107 20.18 -4.82 -6.96
CA VAL A 107 20.79 -3.58 -6.48
C VAL A 107 21.41 -2.79 -7.64
N THR A 108 22.36 -3.39 -8.36
CA THR A 108 23.14 -2.68 -9.39
C THR A 108 22.27 -2.29 -10.58
N SER A 109 21.46 -3.21 -11.09
CA SER A 109 20.61 -3.04 -12.29
C SER A 109 19.60 -1.88 -12.18
N ILE A 110 19.15 -1.56 -10.96
CA ILE A 110 18.13 -0.53 -10.69
C ILE A 110 18.68 0.65 -9.86
N SER A 111 19.99 0.69 -9.64
CA SER A 111 20.64 1.67 -8.76
C SER A 111 20.32 3.12 -9.13
N GLY A 112 20.23 3.43 -10.42
CA GLY A 112 19.86 4.77 -10.90
C GLY A 112 18.42 5.16 -10.53
N GLN A 113 17.47 4.25 -10.74
CA GLN A 113 16.05 4.44 -10.42
C GLN A 113 15.85 4.59 -8.92
N VAL A 114 16.50 3.74 -8.13
CA VAL A 114 16.47 3.81 -6.65
C VAL A 114 17.07 5.12 -6.16
N SER A 115 18.19 5.57 -6.75
CA SER A 115 18.81 6.85 -6.41
C SER A 115 17.90 8.04 -6.68
N HIS A 116 17.26 8.09 -7.85
CA HIS A 116 16.31 9.15 -8.20
C HIS A 116 15.07 9.15 -7.29
N PHE A 117 14.52 7.96 -7.01
CA PHE A 117 13.42 7.83 -6.06
C PHE A 117 13.82 8.36 -4.68
N ALA A 118 14.99 7.93 -4.20
CA ALA A 118 15.51 8.27 -2.89
C ALA A 118 15.79 9.77 -2.74
N ALA A 119 16.29 10.43 -3.79
CA ALA A 119 16.48 11.87 -3.82
C ALA A 119 15.13 12.61 -3.71
N GLY A 120 14.16 12.26 -4.57
CA GLY A 120 12.83 12.89 -4.51
C GLY A 120 12.06 12.60 -3.22
N PHE A 121 12.34 11.48 -2.55
CA PHE A 121 11.80 11.18 -1.22
C PHE A 121 12.41 12.10 -0.15
N ALA A 122 13.74 12.25 -0.16
CA ALA A 122 14.48 13.10 0.78
C ALA A 122 14.15 14.59 0.64
N ASP A 123 13.81 15.08 -0.56
CA ASP A 123 13.41 16.48 -0.76
C ASP A 123 12.15 16.89 0.00
N ILE A 124 11.30 15.93 0.39
CA ILE A 124 9.99 16.20 1.01
C ILE A 124 10.00 15.94 2.53
N ILE A 125 10.67 14.86 2.96
CA ILE A 125 10.81 14.49 4.37
C ILE A 125 11.93 15.33 4.99
N SER A 126 11.62 16.04 6.08
CA SER A 126 12.62 16.82 6.81
C SER A 126 13.59 15.88 7.54
N GLY A 127 14.70 15.50 6.91
CA GLY A 127 15.74 14.67 7.52
C GLY A 127 16.51 13.80 6.53
N SER A 128 17.42 12.97 7.04
CA SER A 128 18.11 11.97 6.23
C SER A 128 17.16 10.82 5.89
N ARG A 129 17.04 10.48 4.60
CA ARG A 129 16.35 9.26 4.14
C ARG A 129 16.81 8.03 4.92
N LEU A 130 18.12 7.89 5.12
CA LEU A 130 18.69 6.74 5.80
C LEU A 130 18.21 6.65 7.24
N GLU A 131 18.12 7.78 7.95
CA GLU A 131 17.57 7.78 9.31
C GLU A 131 16.10 7.39 9.30
N PHE A 132 15.31 7.95 8.38
CA PHE A 132 13.88 7.60 8.26
C PHE A 132 13.67 6.09 8.08
N PHE A 133 14.32 5.46 7.10
CA PHE A 133 14.12 4.04 6.81
C PHE A 133 14.85 3.10 7.78
N ARG A 134 15.89 3.55 8.47
CA ARG A 134 16.63 2.70 9.44
C ARG A 134 15.91 2.56 10.77
N TYR A 135 15.09 3.54 11.16
CA TYR A 135 14.31 3.51 12.40
C TYR A 135 12.87 3.02 12.19
N LEU A 136 12.51 2.66 10.97
CA LEU A 136 11.18 2.20 10.60
C LEU A 136 11.27 0.71 10.27
N GLU A 137 10.28 -0.08 10.68
CA GLU A 137 10.10 -1.44 10.17
C GLU A 137 9.30 -1.38 8.86
N LEU A 138 9.41 -2.40 8.01
CA LEU A 138 8.69 -2.42 6.73
C LEU A 138 7.18 -2.38 6.96
N GLU A 139 6.70 -3.14 7.94
CA GLU A 139 5.28 -3.22 8.26
C GLU A 139 4.74 -1.86 8.73
N ASP A 140 5.53 -1.07 9.45
CA ASP A 140 5.16 0.29 9.86
C ASP A 140 4.98 1.20 8.64
N LEU A 141 5.90 1.13 7.66
CA LEU A 141 5.77 1.89 6.42
C LEU A 141 4.52 1.51 5.65
N ASP A 142 4.25 0.20 5.55
CA ASP A 142 3.07 -0.32 4.89
C ASP A 142 1.79 0.15 5.58
N TRP A 143 1.75 0.16 6.91
CA TRP A 143 0.64 0.75 7.67
C TRP A 143 0.47 2.25 7.41
N MET A 144 1.56 3.00 7.28
CA MET A 144 1.51 4.43 6.98
C MET A 144 1.03 4.73 5.55
N LEU A 145 1.33 3.86 4.58
CA LEU A 145 0.96 4.05 3.17
C LEU A 145 -0.40 3.46 2.82
N HIS A 146 -0.78 2.35 3.45
CA HIS A 146 -2.03 1.66 3.18
C HIS A 146 -3.13 2.08 4.14
N GLY A 147 -2.81 2.40 5.39
CA GLY A 147 -3.78 2.63 6.46
C GLY A 147 -4.26 1.33 7.10
N SER A 148 -5.29 1.42 7.95
CA SER A 148 -5.78 0.27 8.71
C SER A 148 -6.58 -0.71 7.84
N GLU A 149 -6.22 -1.99 7.91
CA GLU A 149 -7.04 -3.09 7.40
C GLU A 149 -8.13 -3.55 8.37
N ASN A 150 -8.13 -2.99 9.59
CA ASN A 150 -9.08 -3.37 10.62
C ASN A 150 -10.53 -3.09 10.18
N ALA A 151 -11.44 -3.90 10.72
CA ALA A 151 -12.86 -3.67 10.52
C ALA A 151 -13.24 -2.27 11.06
N ILE A 152 -13.98 -1.50 10.25
CA ILE A 152 -14.49 -0.19 10.65
C ILE A 152 -15.43 -0.37 11.85
N SER A 153 -15.02 0.12 13.02
CA SER A 153 -15.88 0.19 14.21
C SER A 153 -16.91 1.29 14.03
N VAL A 154 -18.19 0.91 14.15
CA VAL A 154 -19.31 1.87 14.03
C VAL A 154 -19.41 2.72 15.29
N GLU A 155 -19.02 2.18 16.43
CA GLU A 155 -18.93 2.86 17.71
C GLU A 155 -17.88 3.97 17.67
N ASP A 156 -16.68 3.68 17.15
CA ASP A 156 -15.63 4.68 16.96
C ASP A 156 -16.05 5.76 15.95
N TRP A 157 -16.68 5.34 14.84
CA TRP A 157 -17.22 6.26 13.84
C TRP A 157 -18.24 7.22 14.46
N LYS A 158 -19.19 6.68 15.24
CA LYS A 158 -20.21 7.46 15.91
C LYS A 158 -19.61 8.41 16.95
N ALA A 159 -18.65 7.96 17.75
CA ALA A 159 -17.97 8.78 18.76
C ALA A 159 -17.19 9.96 18.15
N HIS A 160 -16.80 9.85 16.87
CA HIS A 160 -16.08 10.88 16.13
C HIS A 160 -16.95 11.74 15.21
N THR A 161 -18.27 11.54 15.23
CA THR A 161 -19.24 12.29 14.42
C THR A 161 -19.98 13.35 15.23
N LYS A 162 -20.04 14.57 14.69
CA LYS A 162 -20.86 15.69 15.17
C LYS A 162 -22.09 15.87 14.28
N TYR A 163 -23.09 16.59 14.80
CA TYR A 163 -24.36 16.80 14.11
C TYR A 163 -24.62 18.29 13.94
N ASN A 164 -24.98 18.70 12.72
CA ASN A 164 -25.37 20.06 12.39
C ASN A 164 -26.81 20.07 11.84
N GLY A 165 -27.72 20.79 12.50
CA GLY A 165 -29.15 20.76 12.18
C GLY A 165 -29.90 19.48 12.60
N TYR A 166 -29.18 18.48 13.12
CA TYR A 166 -29.71 17.31 13.82
C TYR A 166 -29.20 17.25 15.26
N LYS A 167 -29.92 16.55 16.13
CA LYS A 167 -29.47 16.14 17.46
C LYS A 167 -29.25 14.63 17.50
N GLU A 168 -28.37 14.16 18.38
CA GLU A 168 -28.12 12.71 18.51
C GLU A 168 -29.40 11.89 18.80
N ILE A 169 -30.35 12.50 19.51
CA ILE A 169 -31.66 11.92 19.86
C ILE A 169 -32.67 11.92 18.69
N ASP A 170 -32.38 12.57 17.56
CA ASP A 170 -33.28 12.57 16.41
C ASP A 170 -33.37 11.17 15.81
N ARG A 171 -34.60 10.76 15.44
CA ARG A 171 -34.86 9.43 14.87
C ARG A 171 -34.01 9.13 13.64
N GLN A 172 -33.73 10.13 12.79
CA GLN A 172 -32.89 9.97 11.61
C GLN A 172 -31.45 9.59 11.96
N ILE A 173 -30.90 10.14 13.04
CA ILE A 173 -29.55 9.81 13.50
C ILE A 173 -29.51 8.39 14.08
N THR A 174 -30.52 8.03 14.88
CA THR A 174 -30.67 6.65 15.38
C THR A 174 -30.76 5.65 14.23
N TRP A 175 -31.62 5.92 13.23
CA TRP A 175 -31.78 5.06 12.06
C TRP A 175 -30.50 4.93 11.26
N PHE A 176 -29.77 6.03 11.03
CA PHE A 176 -28.50 6.02 10.32
C PHE A 176 -27.53 5.01 10.93
N TRP A 177 -27.25 5.14 12.24
CA TRP A 177 -26.29 4.28 12.91
C TRP A 177 -26.77 2.82 13.02
N GLU A 178 -28.07 2.58 13.17
CA GLU A 178 -28.63 1.23 13.11
C GLU A 178 -28.45 0.58 11.73
N ILE A 179 -28.60 1.35 10.65
CA ILE A 179 -28.40 0.87 9.28
C ILE A 179 -26.91 0.61 9.03
N VAL A 180 -26.04 1.57 9.37
CA VAL A 180 -24.57 1.43 9.24
C VAL A 180 -24.04 0.25 10.07
N GLY A 181 -24.59 0.03 11.26
CA GLY A 181 -24.28 -1.14 12.10
C GLY A 181 -24.50 -2.48 11.39
N ARG A 182 -25.53 -2.56 10.54
CA ARG A 182 -25.91 -3.75 9.77
C ARG A 182 -25.22 -3.88 8.41
N MET A 183 -24.48 -2.86 7.97
CA MET A 183 -23.75 -2.91 6.70
C MET A 183 -22.58 -3.90 6.75
N SER A 184 -22.29 -4.53 5.62
CA SER A 184 -21.07 -5.34 5.45
C SER A 184 -19.81 -4.48 5.53
N ALA A 185 -18.65 -5.10 5.75
CA ALA A 185 -17.37 -4.38 5.75
C ALA A 185 -17.13 -3.61 4.45
N LYS A 186 -17.50 -4.19 3.30
CA LYS A 186 -17.39 -3.54 1.98
C LYS A 186 -18.29 -2.31 1.89
N GLN A 187 -19.55 -2.43 2.31
CA GLN A 187 -20.50 -1.30 2.30
C GLN A 187 -20.06 -0.15 3.21
N LYS A 188 -19.52 -0.45 4.40
CA LYS A 188 -18.96 0.56 5.31
C LYS A 188 -17.79 1.31 4.66
N LYS A 189 -16.89 0.60 3.96
CA LYS A 189 -15.78 1.22 3.21
C LYS A 189 -16.28 2.14 2.09
N VAL A 190 -17.29 1.71 1.32
CA VAL A 190 -17.89 2.54 0.26
C VAL A 190 -18.55 3.79 0.85
N LEU A 191 -19.31 3.65 1.94
CA LEU A 191 -19.94 4.80 2.61
C LEU A 191 -18.89 5.78 3.17
N LEU A 192 -17.82 5.26 3.77
CA LEU A 192 -16.72 6.08 4.29
C LEU A 192 -16.08 6.88 3.16
N PHE A 193 -15.77 6.21 2.04
CA PHE A 193 -15.19 6.85 0.88
C PHE A 193 -16.14 7.89 0.26
N PHE A 194 -17.43 7.59 0.18
CA PHE A 194 -18.43 8.56 -0.26
C PHE A 194 -18.45 9.81 0.62
N TRP A 195 -18.38 9.64 1.94
CA TRP A 195 -18.42 10.74 2.91
C TRP A 195 -17.12 11.57 2.91
N THR A 196 -15.96 10.91 2.83
CA THR A 196 -14.67 11.55 3.17
C THR A 196 -13.64 11.55 2.04
N SER A 197 -13.88 10.82 0.96
CA SER A 197 -12.87 10.43 -0.04
C SER A 197 -11.66 9.67 0.54
N VAL A 198 -11.75 9.19 1.78
CA VAL A 198 -10.72 8.37 2.43
C VAL A 198 -11.00 6.90 2.12
N LYS A 199 -10.01 6.21 1.51
CA LYS A 199 -10.11 4.78 1.18
C LYS A 199 -9.83 3.89 2.40
N HIS A 200 -8.89 4.30 3.23
CA HIS A 200 -8.45 3.57 4.42
C HIS A 200 -8.31 4.53 5.59
N LEU A 201 -8.81 4.13 6.76
CA LEU A 201 -8.66 4.93 7.96
C LEU A 201 -7.19 4.96 8.40
N PRO A 202 -6.75 6.04 9.07
CA PRO A 202 -5.49 6.04 9.81
C PRO A 202 -5.42 4.88 10.79
N VAL A 203 -4.19 4.50 11.19
CA VAL A 203 -3.95 3.47 12.20
C VAL A 203 -4.67 3.82 13.52
N GLU A 204 -4.77 5.11 13.82
CA GLU A 204 -5.46 5.61 14.99
C GLU A 204 -7.00 5.51 14.91
N GLY A 205 -7.58 5.16 13.76
CA GLY A 205 -9.03 5.14 13.53
C GLY A 205 -9.58 6.52 13.18
N PHE A 206 -10.84 6.80 13.54
CA PHE A 206 -11.50 8.05 13.17
C PHE A 206 -10.90 9.29 13.86
N ARG A 207 -10.22 9.13 15.00
CA ARG A 207 -9.47 10.21 15.67
C ARG A 207 -8.26 10.69 14.89
N GLY A 208 -7.72 9.87 13.99
CA GLY A 208 -6.56 10.21 13.17
C GLY A 208 -6.89 11.07 11.95
N LEU A 209 -8.18 11.26 11.66
CA LEU A 209 -8.65 12.10 10.55
C LEU A 209 -8.36 13.58 10.82
N ASP A 210 -8.06 14.33 9.76
CA ASP A 210 -7.70 15.76 9.83
C ASP A 210 -8.83 16.66 10.35
N SER A 211 -10.07 16.16 10.32
CA SER A 211 -11.25 16.86 10.82
C SER A 211 -12.22 15.89 11.49
N ARG A 212 -13.09 16.45 12.34
CA ARG A 212 -14.26 15.72 12.84
C ARG A 212 -15.23 15.47 11.69
N LEU A 213 -15.92 14.34 11.76
CA LEU A 213 -17.00 14.03 10.83
C LEU A 213 -18.26 14.79 11.22
N PHE A 214 -19.04 15.21 10.23
CA PHE A 214 -20.32 15.89 10.46
C PHE A 214 -21.44 15.24 9.68
N ILE A 215 -22.58 15.06 10.34
CA ILE A 215 -23.84 14.78 9.69
C ILE A 215 -24.68 16.06 9.72
N CYS A 216 -25.03 16.53 8.53
CA CYS A 216 -25.74 17.79 8.32
C CYS A 216 -27.18 17.53 7.85
N LYS A 217 -28.11 18.33 8.35
CA LYS A 217 -29.50 18.31 7.85
C LYS A 217 -29.58 19.05 6.52
N SER A 218 -29.92 18.33 5.45
CA SER A 218 -30.21 18.93 4.14
C SER A 218 -31.56 19.66 4.16
N SER A 219 -31.64 20.78 3.44
CA SER A 219 -32.88 21.53 3.17
C SER A 219 -33.66 21.00 1.97
N GLU A 220 -33.14 19.98 1.27
CA GLU A 220 -33.78 19.37 0.11
C GLU A 220 -35.01 18.54 0.47
N SER A 221 -35.75 18.13 -0.55
CA SER A 221 -36.95 17.29 -0.37
C SER A 221 -36.65 15.99 0.37
N ASN A 222 -37.62 15.49 1.13
CA ASN A 222 -37.49 14.30 1.97
C ASN A 222 -37.12 13.00 1.22
N ASN A 223 -37.10 13.01 -0.11
CA ASN A 223 -36.78 11.85 -0.95
C ASN A 223 -35.40 11.95 -1.61
N HIS A 224 -34.67 13.05 -1.43
CA HIS A 224 -33.36 13.26 -2.04
C HIS A 224 -32.31 12.27 -1.50
N LEU A 225 -31.31 11.95 -2.33
CA LEU A 225 -30.17 11.14 -1.90
C LEU A 225 -29.29 11.93 -0.92
N PRO A 226 -28.55 11.26 -0.03
CA PRO A 226 -27.51 11.90 0.74
C PRO A 226 -26.44 12.50 -0.18
N THR A 227 -25.87 13.63 0.23
CA THR A 227 -24.81 14.35 -0.48
C THR A 227 -23.61 14.46 0.45
N SER A 228 -22.38 14.41 -0.09
CA SER A 228 -21.17 14.61 0.69
C SER A 228 -20.38 15.85 0.27
N HIS A 229 -19.79 16.52 1.26
CA HIS A 229 -18.78 17.54 1.04
C HIS A 229 -17.47 17.03 1.62
N THR A 230 -16.75 16.26 0.81
CA THR A 230 -15.60 15.45 1.27
C THR A 230 -14.45 16.31 1.77
N CYS A 231 -14.26 17.53 1.26
CA CYS A 231 -13.26 18.48 1.80
C CYS A 231 -13.53 18.89 3.26
N PHE A 232 -14.77 18.78 3.73
CA PHE A 232 -15.20 19.19 5.07
C PHE A 232 -15.65 18.00 5.93
N TYR A 233 -15.54 16.78 5.43
CA TYR A 233 -16.03 15.56 6.07
C TYR A 233 -17.51 15.67 6.49
N GLU A 234 -18.34 16.24 5.62
CA GLU A 234 -19.77 16.39 5.85
C GLU A 234 -20.59 15.41 5.01
N LEU A 235 -21.57 14.77 5.65
CA LEU A 235 -22.61 13.97 5.03
C LEU A 235 -23.97 14.65 5.30
N CYS A 236 -24.60 15.13 4.24
CA CYS A 236 -25.87 15.83 4.28
C CYS A 236 -27.00 14.90 3.87
N PHE A 237 -28.07 14.82 4.67
CA PHE A 237 -29.30 14.13 4.24
C PHE A 237 -30.58 14.79 4.78
N PRO A 238 -31.69 14.73 4.04
CA PRO A 238 -32.95 15.32 4.45
C PRO A 238 -33.62 14.52 5.58
N ARG A 239 -34.69 15.06 6.16
CA ARG A 239 -35.42 14.41 7.26
C ARG A 239 -36.32 13.29 6.72
N TYR A 240 -35.70 12.16 6.37
CA TYR A 240 -36.43 10.98 5.86
C TYR A 240 -37.61 10.63 6.76
N SER A 241 -38.75 10.29 6.15
CA SER A 241 -40.00 10.03 6.86
C SER A 241 -40.05 8.64 7.50
N SER A 242 -39.23 7.69 7.02
CA SER A 242 -39.12 6.35 7.59
C SER A 242 -37.70 5.78 7.49
N LYS A 243 -37.38 4.82 8.37
CA LYS A 243 -36.13 4.07 8.32
C LYS A 243 -35.94 3.32 7.01
N ALA A 244 -37.03 2.80 6.43
CA ALA A 244 -36.99 2.07 5.15
C ALA A 244 -36.53 2.97 3.99
N ILE A 245 -37.00 4.22 3.95
CA ILE A 245 -36.54 5.20 2.94
C ILE A 245 -35.06 5.49 3.14
N MET A 246 -34.62 5.77 4.37
CA MET A 246 -33.20 6.03 4.64
C MET A 246 -32.31 4.85 4.24
N GLN A 247 -32.74 3.62 4.54
CA GLN A 247 -32.02 2.41 4.17
C GLN A 247 -31.91 2.23 2.65
N ASP A 248 -33.00 2.48 1.92
CA ASP A 248 -32.99 2.45 0.45
C ASP A 248 -32.00 3.47 -0.13
N ARG A 249 -32.02 4.71 0.39
CA ARG A 249 -31.13 5.78 -0.07
C ARG A 249 -29.65 5.50 0.21
N LEU A 250 -29.32 5.02 1.40
CA LEU A 250 -27.96 4.59 1.74
C LEU A 250 -27.52 3.38 0.93
N ARG A 251 -28.44 2.44 0.64
CA ARG A 251 -28.16 1.29 -0.20
C ARG A 251 -27.69 1.72 -1.60
N ILE A 252 -28.35 2.69 -2.21
CA ILE A 252 -27.97 3.23 -3.54
C ILE A 252 -26.52 3.74 -3.52
N ILE A 253 -26.10 4.46 -2.48
CA ILE A 253 -24.71 4.93 -2.33
C ILE A 253 -23.73 3.78 -2.21
N THR A 254 -24.08 2.74 -1.44
CA THR A 254 -23.19 1.62 -1.15
C THR A 254 -23.17 0.51 -2.21
N GLN A 255 -23.83 0.72 -3.36
CA GLN A 255 -23.74 -0.19 -4.51
C GLN A 255 -22.49 0.10 -5.33
N GLU A 256 -21.79 -0.96 -5.76
CA GLU A 256 -20.44 -0.90 -6.35
C GLU A 256 -20.31 0.00 -7.59
N HIS A 257 -21.41 0.27 -8.29
CA HIS A 257 -21.43 1.06 -9.53
C HIS A 257 -21.36 2.58 -9.34
N MET A 258 -21.59 3.12 -8.13
CA MET A 258 -21.57 4.58 -7.89
C MET A 258 -20.16 5.12 -7.56
N SER A 259 -19.21 4.25 -7.20
CA SER A 259 -17.85 4.64 -6.80
C SER A 259 -16.98 5.19 -7.95
N CYS A 260 -17.46 5.13 -9.20
CA CYS A 260 -16.72 5.54 -10.40
C CYS A 260 -17.36 6.69 -11.20
N SER A 261 -18.53 7.21 -10.84
CA SER A 261 -19.11 8.37 -11.55
C SER A 261 -18.82 9.65 -10.79
N PHE A 262 -17.78 10.37 -11.21
CA PHE A 262 -17.74 11.82 -11.01
C PHE A 262 -18.99 12.41 -11.64
N GLY A 263 -19.67 13.28 -10.88
CA GLY A 263 -21.02 13.73 -11.15
C GLY A 263 -21.31 14.06 -12.61
N THR A 264 -22.40 13.49 -13.10
CA THR A 264 -23.16 14.06 -14.21
C THR A 264 -24.65 13.91 -13.91
N LEU A 265 -25.22 15.08 -13.61
CA LEU A 265 -26.62 15.54 -13.71
C LEU A 265 -27.70 14.80 -12.89
#